data_AF-A0A068YTM3-F1
#
_entry.id   AF-A0A068YTM3-F1
#
_cell.length_a   1.000
_cell.length_b   1.000
_cell.length_c   1.000
_cell.angle_alpha   90.00
_cell.angle_beta   90.00
_cell.angle_gamma   90.00
#
_symmetry.space_group_name_H-M   'P 1'
#
loop_
_entity.id
_entity.type
_entity.pdbx_description
1 polymer ?
#
loop_
_entity_poly.entity_id
_entity_poly.type
_entity_poly.pdbx_seq_one_letter_code
_entity_poly.pdbx_strand_id
1 'polypeptide(L)'
;MRLGRTLPDLPADLLFEPDEWRAAFILNKKPVPRQTPTLNTVVRLIAQRGGFLGRKHDGEPGARTIWLGMQEIAIFVEGARYARQFNDG
;
A
#
# COMPACT_ATOMS: atom_id res chain seq x y z
N MET A 1 -4.50 17.12 -0.06
CA MET A 1 -3.08 17.26 0.34
C MET A 1 -2.29 16.11 -0.30
N ARG A 2 -1.13 16.33 -0.95
CA ARG A 2 -0.35 15.25 -1.64
C ARG A 2 0.82 14.77 -0.75
N LEU A 3 0.51 14.19 0.41
CA LEU A 3 1.49 13.87 1.45
C LEU A 3 2.63 12.97 0.96
N GLY A 4 2.33 11.92 0.19
CA GLY A 4 3.36 11.03 -0.36
C GLY A 4 4.36 11.72 -1.31
N ARG A 5 4.03 12.91 -1.82
CA ARG A 5 4.93 13.72 -2.66
C ARG A 5 5.65 14.80 -1.85
N THR A 6 4.94 15.45 -0.93
CA THR A 6 5.49 16.57 -0.15
C THR A 6 6.42 16.08 0.96
N LEU A 7 6.15 14.90 1.52
CA LEU A 7 6.88 14.32 2.65
C LEU A 7 7.15 12.82 2.37
N PRO A 8 7.95 12.51 1.33
CA PRO A 8 8.08 11.15 0.80
C PRO A 8 8.76 10.18 1.77
N ASP A 9 9.67 10.68 2.60
CA ASP A 9 10.53 9.89 3.49
C ASP A 9 9.91 9.63 4.86
N LEU A 10 8.69 10.14 5.11
CA LEU A 10 8.00 9.86 6.36
C LEU A 10 7.75 8.36 6.53
N PRO A 11 7.76 7.84 7.76
CA PRO A 11 7.31 6.48 8.03
C PRO A 11 5.88 6.26 7.54
N ALA A 12 5.63 5.15 6.85
CA ALA A 12 4.30 4.84 6.31
C ALA A 12 3.26 4.55 7.40
N ASP A 13 3.69 4.11 8.59
CA ASP A 13 2.83 3.84 9.75
C ASP A 13 2.17 5.09 10.36
N LEU A 14 2.57 6.28 9.93
CA LEU A 14 1.84 7.52 10.24
C LEU A 14 0.47 7.61 9.56
N LEU A 15 0.27 6.87 8.45
CA LEU A 15 -0.98 6.92 7.66
C LEU A 15 -1.60 5.55 7.39
N PHE A 16 -0.84 4.47 7.46
CA PHE A 16 -1.30 3.13 7.14
C PHE A 16 -1.06 2.17 8.31
N GLU A 17 -2.06 1.39 8.68
CA GLU A 17 -1.91 0.34 9.67
C GLU A 17 -0.90 -0.74 9.22
N PRO A 18 -0.30 -1.50 10.15
CA PRO A 18 0.65 -2.54 9.81
C PRO A 18 0.13 -3.59 8.81
N ASP A 19 -1.15 -3.94 8.87
CA ASP A 19 -1.75 -4.87 7.90
C ASP A 19 -1.86 -4.23 6.50
N GLU A 20 -2.16 -2.94 6.41
CA GLU A 20 -2.39 -2.21 5.16
C GLU A 20 -1.09 -2.00 4.39
N TRP A 21 -0.03 -1.48 5.04
CA TRP A 21 1.22 -1.28 4.32
C TRP A 21 1.90 -2.61 3.98
N ARG A 22 1.74 -3.67 4.78
CA ARG A 22 2.23 -5.02 4.43
C ARG A 22 1.47 -5.60 3.25
N ALA A 23 0.15 -5.43 3.21
CA ALA A 23 -0.68 -5.84 2.08
C ALA A 23 -0.19 -5.22 0.76
N ALA A 24 0.27 -3.97 0.78
CA ALA A 24 0.84 -3.33 -0.40
C ALA A 24 2.07 -4.06 -0.96
N PHE A 25 2.91 -4.66 -0.11
CA PHE A 25 4.03 -5.50 -0.57
C PHE A 25 3.55 -6.87 -1.04
N ILE A 26 2.66 -7.52 -0.28
CA ILE A 26 2.15 -8.87 -0.58
C ILE A 26 1.42 -8.89 -1.92
N LEU A 27 0.48 -7.98 -2.15
CA LEU A 27 -0.29 -7.89 -3.40
C LEU A 27 0.57 -7.53 -4.62
N ASN A 28 1.72 -6.89 -4.40
CA ASN A 28 2.71 -6.61 -5.44
C ASN A 28 3.78 -7.73 -5.56
N LYS A 29 3.60 -8.86 -4.86
CA LYS A 29 4.52 -10.01 -4.83
C LYS A 29 5.96 -9.59 -4.46
N LYS A 30 6.10 -8.67 -3.53
CA LYS A 30 7.38 -8.17 -3.01
C LYS A 30 7.64 -8.70 -1.61
N PRO A 31 8.92 -8.89 -1.22
CA PRO A 31 9.26 -9.25 0.15
C PRO A 31 8.82 -8.13 1.10
N VAL A 32 8.16 -8.51 2.19
CA VAL A 32 7.72 -7.57 3.22
C VAL A 32 8.94 -7.15 4.06
N PRO A 33 9.24 -5.84 4.18
CA PRO A 33 10.36 -5.38 4.99
C PRO A 33 10.10 -5.61 6.49
N ARG A 34 11.18 -5.78 7.26
CA ARG A 34 11.11 -5.92 8.73
C ARG A 34 10.82 -4.59 9.44
N GLN A 35 11.25 -3.49 8.84
CA GLN A 35 11.07 -2.13 9.35
C GLN A 35 10.00 -1.41 8.53
N THR A 36 9.37 -0.39 9.13
CA THR A 36 8.39 0.44 8.44
C THR A 36 9.03 1.09 7.20
N PRO A 37 8.44 0.91 6.01
CA PRO A 37 8.91 1.55 4.77
C PRO A 37 8.55 3.04 4.74
N THR A 38 9.12 3.77 3.78
CA THR A 38 8.74 5.17 3.56
C THR A 38 7.34 5.29 2.98
N LEU A 39 6.69 6.41 3.27
CA LEU A 39 5.34 6.73 2.83
C LEU A 39 5.23 6.69 1.30
N ASN A 40 6.21 7.26 0.59
CA ASN A 40 6.22 7.23 -0.88
C ASN A 40 6.30 5.81 -1.44
N THR A 41 7.08 4.93 -0.81
CA THR A 41 7.17 3.52 -1.22
C THR A 41 5.79 2.86 -1.15
N VAL A 42 5.10 3.01 -0.01
CA VAL A 42 3.79 2.39 0.19
C VAL A 42 2.75 2.98 -0.75
N VAL A 43 2.68 4.31 -0.88
CA VAL A 43 1.73 4.97 -1.80
C VAL A 43 1.93 4.53 -3.25
N ARG A 44 3.19 4.35 -3.70
CA ARG A 44 3.48 3.86 -5.05
C ARG A 44 3.07 2.40 -5.23
N LEU A 45 3.27 1.54 -4.24
CA LEU A 45 2.82 0.14 -4.28
C LEU A 45 1.29 0.03 -4.29
N ILE A 46 0.60 0.84 -3.49
CA ILE A 46 -0.86 0.94 -3.51
C ILE A 46 -1.31 1.39 -4.91
N ALA A 47 -0.70 2.46 -5.45
CA ALA A 47 -1.06 2.93 -6.78
C ALA A 47 -0.80 1.89 -7.88
N GLN A 48 0.24 1.05 -7.75
CA GLN A 48 0.50 -0.05 -8.69
C GLN A 48 -0.67 -1.03 -8.78
N ARG A 49 -1.33 -1.30 -7.64
CA ARG A 49 -2.56 -2.09 -7.60
C ARG A 49 -3.71 -1.43 -8.35
N GLY A 50 -3.81 -0.10 -8.31
CA GLY A 50 -4.77 0.65 -9.12
C GLY A 50 -4.33 0.96 -10.57
N GLY A 51 -3.26 0.34 -11.08
CA GLY A 51 -2.83 0.44 -12.48
C GLY A 51 -1.68 1.43 -12.76
N PHE A 52 -1.04 1.99 -11.74
CA PHE A 52 0.17 2.80 -11.93
C PHE A 52 1.36 1.91 -12.30
N LEU A 53 2.02 2.16 -13.44
CA LEU A 53 3.09 1.28 -13.91
C LEU A 53 4.44 1.53 -13.22
N GLY A 54 4.68 2.75 -12.73
CA GLY A 54 5.90 3.10 -11.98
C GLY A 54 7.17 3.10 -12.82
N ARG A 55 7.09 3.40 -14.12
CA ARG A 55 8.26 3.55 -15.00
C ARG A 55 9.00 4.86 -14.68
N LYS A 56 10.27 4.93 -15.10
CA LYS A 56 11.20 6.05 -14.83
C LYS A 56 10.63 7.46 -15.17
N HIS A 57 9.71 7.55 -16.12
CA HIS A 57 9.14 8.82 -16.60
C HIS A 57 7.62 8.95 -16.38
N ASP A 58 6.99 8.04 -15.63
CA ASP A 58 5.55 8.12 -15.35
C ASP A 58 5.19 9.24 -14.37
N GLY A 59 6.17 9.77 -13.64
CA GLY A 59 5.98 10.79 -12.61
C GLY A 59 5.37 10.23 -11.32
N GLU A 60 4.40 10.95 -10.77
CA GLU A 60 3.72 10.59 -9.53
C GLU A 60 2.36 9.94 -9.80
N PRO A 61 1.93 8.98 -8.96
CA PRO A 61 0.60 8.39 -9.07
C PRO A 61 -0.55 9.40 -9.07
N GLY A 62 -1.57 9.13 -9.87
CA GLY A 62 -2.81 9.92 -9.90
C GLY A 62 -3.78 9.52 -8.78
N ALA A 63 -4.74 10.41 -8.47
CA ALA A 63 -5.75 10.15 -7.43
C ALA A 63 -6.57 8.88 -7.72
N ARG A 64 -6.93 8.63 -8.99
CA ARG A 64 -7.70 7.44 -9.39
C ARG A 64 -6.92 6.13 -9.14
N THR A 65 -5.65 6.07 -9.52
CA THR A 65 -4.82 4.87 -9.30
C THR A 65 -4.59 4.62 -7.82
N ILE A 66 -4.44 5.68 -7.01
CA ILE A 66 -4.34 5.54 -5.55
C ILE A 66 -5.66 5.01 -4.98
N TRP A 67 -6.80 5.60 -5.35
CA TRP A 67 -8.12 5.19 -4.87
C TRP A 67 -8.41 3.71 -5.18
N LEU A 68 -8.24 3.29 -6.44
CA LEU A 68 -8.46 1.90 -6.83
C LEU A 68 -7.54 0.95 -6.09
N GLY A 69 -6.27 1.33 -5.91
CA GLY A 69 -5.32 0.57 -5.11
C GLY A 69 -5.74 0.42 -3.65
N MET A 70 -6.23 1.49 -3.03
CA MET A 70 -6.71 1.47 -1.65
C MET A 70 -7.92 0.53 -1.48
N GLN A 71 -8.83 0.49 -2.47
CA GLN A 71 -9.95 -0.46 -2.43
C GLN A 71 -9.47 -1.92 -2.44
N GLU A 72 -8.50 -2.27 -3.30
CA GLU A 72 -7.92 -3.62 -3.31
C GLU A 72 -7.24 -3.98 -1.98
N ILE A 73 -6.51 -3.03 -1.38
CA ILE A 73 -5.84 -3.21 -0.10
C ILE A 73 -6.85 -3.46 1.01
N ALA A 74 -7.91 -2.66 1.08
CA ALA A 74 -8.96 -2.81 2.09
C ALA A 74 -9.62 -4.20 2.02
N ILE A 75 -10.00 -4.66 0.82
CA ILE A 75 -10.60 -5.98 0.61
C ILE A 75 -9.65 -7.10 1.04
N PHE A 76 -8.37 -6.99 0.67
CA PHE A 76 -7.37 -8.00 1.04
C PHE A 76 -7.16 -8.06 2.56
N VAL A 77 -7.04 -6.90 3.21
CA VAL A 77 -6.83 -6.82 4.67
C VAL A 77 -8.04 -7.38 5.42
N GLU A 78 -9.26 -7.06 4.98
CA GLU A 78 -10.48 -7.62 5.55
C GLU A 78 -10.52 -9.16 5.42
N GLY A 79 -10.25 -9.68 4.23
CA GLY A 79 -10.16 -11.14 4.01
C GLY A 79 -9.09 -11.81 4.88
N ALA A 80 -7.91 -11.20 5.01
CA ALA A 80 -6.82 -11.71 5.86
C ALA A 80 -7.17 -11.68 7.36
N ARG A 81 -7.97 -10.70 7.80
CA ARG A 81 -8.49 -10.63 9.17
C ARG A 81 -9.49 -11.76 9.42
N TYR A 82 -10.46 -11.98 8.52
CA TYR A 82 -11.40 -13.10 8.64
C TYR A 82 -10.70 -14.46 8.59
N ALA A 83 -9.72 -14.64 7.71
CA ALA A 83 -8.98 -15.90 7.61
C ALA A 83 -8.26 -16.27 8.92
N ARG A 84 -7.78 -15.28 9.68
CA ARG A 84 -7.23 -15.52 11.03
C ARG A 84 -8.32 -16.00 11.99
N GLN A 85 -9.47 -15.33 12.02
CA GLN A 85 -10.60 -15.70 12.86
C GLN A 85 -11.12 -17.11 12.57
N PHE A 86 -11.18 -17.53 11.30
CA PHE A 86 -11.58 -18.88 10.92
C PHE A 86 -10.58 -19.96 11.32
N ASN A 87 -9.29 -19.62 11.41
CA ASN A 87 -8.25 -20.56 11.82
C ASN A 87 -8.13 -20.68 13.35
N ASP A 88 -8.67 -19.70 14.09
CA ASP A 88 -8.64 -19.64 15.56
C ASP A 88 -9.88 -20.29 16.20
N GLY A 89 -10.78 -20.89 15.41
CA GLY A 89 -11.99 -21.62 15.86
C GLY A 89 -11.95 -23.10 15.46
#